data_AF-A0A3D9ZA64-F1
#
_entry.id   AF-A0A3D9ZA64-F1
#
_cell.length_a   1.000
_cell.length_b   1.000
_cell.length_c   1.000
_cell.angle_alpha   90.00
_cell.angle_beta   90.00
_cell.angle_gamma   90.00
#
_symmetry.space_group_name_H-M   'P 1'
#
loop_
_entity.id
_entity.type
_entity.pdbx_description
1 polymer ?
#
loop_
_entity_poly.entity_id
_entity_poly.type
_entity_poly.pdbx_seq_one_letter_code
_entity_poly.pdbx_strand_id
1 'polypeptide(L)'
;MAVDELIQGRMWWHELSRSTTVDVRRDGLVVGHDPEVIGDLVVRDRLSIVVRLTLDPVVIDGPSAAWWTGGKARLRTVMTHLSRVGRAFGAIAPHLALRQAGQVVGLEFFVDVVVSGTVLGVGLEESPDEVADVLGSDFAENRDRAGLLRDYGLVEFVWTRHPGSRTWQANGFTVQAHRLGSVTFNQALVDRYGEFGRRLSFRELDAAVGDLGYDLREISDSQQFWFAEAQTLTVVTDGDVWSISAPHPAERVAAATLSGQRRSARDALVHLLDLDEHQRGRWLDRRQPSPRDVNWWLYRLLVIHQHLQDPSPRRVDWVELKLWMIRQGRDRGVFSESETAMKIAYFTGEMRGLGVDPAVLPSADEVVRACLGAIPVSLREVATADDLSGLDIGQMRLSRRAKNLVSAAQRHLDHVVDTDLATRLRAWIDIKPKLV
;
A
#
# COMPACT_ATOMS: atom_id res chain seq x y z
N MET A 1 -49.27 -8.35 2.38
CA MET A 1 -48.14 -7.39 2.50
C MET A 1 -46.89 -8.12 2.06
N ALA A 2 -46.23 -7.64 1.00
CA ALA A 2 -45.09 -8.33 0.41
C ALA A 2 -43.84 -8.14 1.28
N VAL A 3 -42.96 -9.13 1.33
CA VAL A 3 -41.74 -9.12 2.18
C VAL A 3 -40.82 -7.94 1.85
N ASP A 4 -40.85 -7.44 0.62
CA ASP A 4 -40.10 -6.25 0.21
C ASP A 4 -40.52 -4.99 0.99
N GLU A 5 -41.78 -4.86 1.39
CA GLU A 5 -42.26 -3.74 2.21
C GLU A 5 -41.83 -3.87 3.69
N LEU A 6 -41.62 -5.10 4.18
CA LEU A 6 -41.18 -5.35 5.56
C LEU A 6 -39.68 -5.07 5.74
N ILE A 7 -38.89 -5.40 4.71
CA ILE A 7 -37.43 -5.17 4.68
C ILE A 7 -37.12 -3.69 4.42
N GLN A 8 -37.92 -3.00 3.61
CA GLN A 8 -37.75 -1.55 3.38
C GLN A 8 -38.32 -0.69 4.52
N GLY A 9 -39.25 -1.22 5.33
CA GLY A 9 -40.05 -0.41 6.23
C GLY A 9 -39.48 -0.15 7.62
N ARG A 10 -38.82 -1.12 8.28
CA ARG A 10 -38.58 -1.00 9.74
C ARG A 10 -37.35 -1.67 10.34
N MET A 11 -36.47 -2.31 9.57
CA MET A 11 -35.30 -2.98 10.15
C MET A 11 -34.03 -2.19 9.83
N TRP A 12 -33.51 -1.47 10.83
CA TRP A 12 -32.22 -0.82 10.68
C TRP A 12 -31.11 -1.85 10.92
N TRP A 13 -30.17 -1.96 9.97
CA TRP A 13 -29.07 -2.94 9.97
C TRP A 13 -28.22 -2.97 11.25
N HIS A 14 -28.23 -1.90 12.06
CA HIS A 14 -27.51 -1.83 13.33
C HIS A 14 -28.13 -2.71 14.44
N GLU A 15 -29.39 -3.11 14.33
CA GLU A 15 -30.01 -4.05 15.28
C GLU A 15 -29.65 -5.50 14.96
N LEU A 16 -29.57 -5.87 13.68
CA LEU A 16 -29.24 -7.22 13.26
C LEU A 16 -27.80 -7.62 13.61
N SER A 17 -26.88 -6.64 13.62
CA SER A 17 -25.50 -6.82 14.09
C SER A 17 -25.41 -7.01 15.62
N ARG A 18 -26.41 -6.56 16.39
CA ARG A 18 -26.43 -6.71 17.86
C ARG A 18 -26.99 -8.06 18.31
N SER A 19 -27.79 -8.72 17.46
CA SER A 19 -28.47 -9.98 17.79
C SER A 19 -27.80 -11.23 17.19
N THR A 20 -26.69 -11.07 16.49
CA THR A 20 -25.98 -12.18 15.84
C THR A 20 -24.72 -12.54 16.62
N THR A 21 -24.71 -13.74 17.22
CA THR A 21 -23.53 -14.29 17.89
C THR A 21 -22.97 -15.44 17.05
N VAL A 22 -21.75 -15.29 16.54
CA VAL A 22 -21.07 -16.33 15.77
C VAL A 22 -20.17 -17.10 16.72
N ASP A 23 -20.52 -18.36 17.00
CA ASP A 23 -19.74 -19.25 17.85
C ASP A 23 -18.94 -20.21 16.96
N VAL A 24 -17.62 -20.10 16.97
CA VAL A 24 -16.72 -20.93 16.14
C VAL A 24 -16.11 -22.00 17.02
N ARG A 25 -16.44 -23.27 16.75
CA ARG A 25 -15.97 -24.40 17.57
C ARG A 25 -15.03 -25.30 16.79
N ARG A 26 -14.00 -25.78 17.49
CA ARG A 26 -13.08 -26.82 17.05
C ARG A 26 -13.18 -27.98 18.03
N ASP A 27 -13.54 -29.14 17.51
CA ASP A 27 -13.49 -30.45 18.19
C ASP A 27 -14.18 -30.54 19.57
N GLY A 28 -15.52 -30.58 19.53
CA GLY A 28 -16.36 -31.44 20.36
C GLY A 28 -16.22 -31.40 21.89
N LEU A 29 -16.81 -30.40 22.55
CA LEU A 29 -17.29 -30.49 23.94
C LEU A 29 -18.49 -29.55 24.15
N VAL A 30 -19.54 -30.05 24.81
CA VAL A 30 -20.80 -29.34 25.10
C VAL A 30 -20.89 -29.05 26.60
N VAL A 31 -21.34 -27.84 26.97
CA VAL A 31 -21.94 -27.56 28.28
C VAL A 31 -23.27 -26.80 28.04
N GLY A 32 -24.36 -27.26 28.67
CA GLY A 32 -25.78 -26.81 28.49
C GLY A 32 -26.09 -25.42 29.08
N HIS A 33 -27.32 -24.86 29.10
CA HIS A 33 -28.71 -25.26 28.78
C HIS A 33 -29.45 -24.07 28.10
N ASP A 34 -30.66 -24.32 27.57
CA ASP A 34 -31.59 -23.52 26.72
C ASP A 34 -31.64 -21.97 26.85
N PRO A 35 -31.88 -21.26 25.72
CA PRO A 35 -33.24 -21.05 25.19
C PRO A 35 -33.41 -21.52 23.72
N GLU A 36 -34.65 -21.86 23.33
CA GLU A 36 -35.10 -22.40 22.03
C GLU A 36 -34.09 -22.20 20.86
N VAL A 37 -33.30 -23.24 20.61
CA VAL A 37 -32.26 -23.26 19.58
C VAL A 37 -32.85 -23.81 18.27
N ILE A 38 -32.89 -22.98 17.23
CA ILE A 38 -33.10 -23.46 15.85
C ILE A 38 -31.73 -23.37 15.15
N GLY A 39 -31.17 -24.50 14.72
CA GLY A 39 -29.85 -24.55 14.08
C GLY A 39 -29.80 -25.52 12.91
N ASP A 40 -29.17 -25.08 11.82
CA ASP A 40 -28.67 -25.95 10.75
C ASP A 40 -27.14 -26.01 10.82
N LEU A 41 -26.60 -27.22 10.69
CA LEU A 41 -25.17 -27.53 10.75
C LEU A 41 -24.56 -27.47 9.35
N VAL A 42 -23.56 -26.60 9.13
CA VAL A 42 -22.73 -26.65 7.92
C VAL A 42 -21.42 -27.35 8.27
N VAL A 43 -21.27 -28.59 7.81
CA VAL A 43 -20.02 -29.36 7.93
C VAL A 43 -19.23 -29.20 6.64
N ARG A 44 -18.03 -28.65 6.73
CA ARG A 44 -16.98 -28.81 5.72
C ARG A 44 -15.71 -29.22 6.46
N ASP A 45 -14.97 -30.17 5.88
CA ASP A 45 -13.99 -30.98 6.60
C ASP A 45 -13.06 -30.18 7.53
N ARG A 46 -13.08 -30.61 8.81
CA ARG A 46 -12.30 -30.15 9.99
C ARG A 46 -12.65 -28.81 10.64
N LEU A 47 -13.70 -28.10 10.21
CA LEU A 47 -14.28 -27.00 11.01
C LEU A 47 -15.81 -27.01 10.91
N SER A 48 -16.49 -27.03 12.06
CA SER A 48 -17.96 -26.85 12.11
C SER A 48 -18.26 -25.45 12.64
N ILE A 49 -18.72 -24.57 11.75
CA ILE A 49 -19.20 -23.24 12.13
C ILE A 49 -20.71 -23.35 12.36
N VAL A 50 -21.13 -23.18 13.61
CA VAL A 50 -22.55 -23.11 13.96
C VAL A 50 -22.91 -21.65 14.16
N VAL A 51 -23.52 -21.05 13.14
CA VAL A 51 -24.04 -19.68 13.26
C VAL A 51 -25.37 -19.76 14.01
N ARG A 52 -25.41 -19.27 15.25
CA ARG A 52 -26.67 -19.11 15.99
C ARG A 52 -27.21 -17.71 15.77
N LEU A 53 -28.38 -17.65 15.16
CA LEU A 53 -29.16 -16.42 15.08
C LEU A 53 -30.09 -16.40 16.29
N THR A 54 -29.81 -15.52 17.25
CA THR A 54 -30.70 -15.32 18.40
C THR A 54 -31.57 -14.13 18.06
N LEU A 55 -32.81 -14.37 17.68
CA LEU A 55 -33.73 -13.28 17.38
C LEU A 55 -34.33 -12.77 18.69
N ASP A 56 -34.28 -11.46 18.90
CA ASP A 56 -34.90 -10.83 20.06
C ASP A 56 -36.43 -11.02 19.98
N PRO A 57 -37.07 -11.65 20.99
CA PRO A 57 -38.51 -11.86 20.98
C PRO A 57 -39.31 -10.55 20.97
N VAL A 58 -38.72 -9.42 21.37
CA VAL A 58 -39.35 -8.09 21.31
C VAL A 58 -39.49 -7.60 19.86
N VAL A 59 -38.64 -8.08 18.94
CA VAL A 59 -38.67 -7.73 17.52
C VAL A 59 -39.69 -8.60 16.75
N ILE A 60 -40.09 -9.74 17.30
CA ILE A 60 -41.00 -10.70 16.66
C ILE A 60 -42.33 -10.72 17.42
N ASP A 61 -43.25 -9.87 17.02
CA ASP A 61 -44.62 -9.91 17.52
C ASP A 61 -45.40 -11.04 16.81
N GLY A 62 -45.25 -12.29 17.30
CA GLY A 62 -46.06 -13.44 16.88
C GLY A 62 -45.39 -14.82 16.99
N PRO A 63 -46.18 -15.92 17.08
CA PRO A 63 -45.66 -17.27 17.29
C PRO A 63 -44.81 -17.78 16.12
N SER A 64 -43.63 -18.32 16.45
CA SER A 64 -42.52 -18.75 15.59
C SER A 64 -42.89 -19.74 14.47
N ALA A 65 -44.00 -20.45 14.57
CA ALA A 65 -44.43 -21.49 13.62
C ALA A 65 -44.87 -20.96 12.24
N ALA A 66 -45.20 -19.67 12.09
CA ALA A 66 -45.79 -19.14 10.85
C ALA A 66 -44.78 -18.84 9.72
N TRP A 67 -43.47 -18.92 9.97
CA TRP A 67 -42.44 -18.42 9.05
C TRP A 67 -41.85 -19.49 8.10
N TRP A 68 -42.20 -20.76 8.27
CA TRP A 68 -41.49 -21.91 7.66
C TRP A 68 -42.13 -22.54 6.42
N THR A 69 -43.03 -21.85 5.71
CA THR A 69 -43.65 -22.37 4.48
C THR A 69 -42.94 -21.96 3.17
N GLY A 70 -41.63 -21.66 3.20
CA GLY A 70 -40.86 -21.27 2.00
C GLY A 70 -39.33 -21.43 2.04
N GLY A 71 -38.80 -22.30 2.91
CA GLY A 71 -37.39 -22.29 3.35
C GLY A 71 -36.29 -22.41 2.28
N LYS A 72 -36.53 -23.05 1.13
CA LYS A 72 -35.46 -23.28 0.13
C LYS A 72 -34.98 -22.03 -0.61
N ALA A 73 -35.85 -21.04 -0.84
CA ALA A 73 -35.46 -19.82 -1.57
C ALA A 73 -34.70 -18.83 -0.68
N ARG A 74 -35.06 -18.76 0.61
CA ARG A 74 -34.49 -17.81 1.58
C ARG A 74 -33.09 -18.21 2.06
N LEU A 75 -32.82 -19.52 2.20
CA LEU A 75 -31.50 -20.06 2.54
C LEU A 75 -30.45 -19.76 1.45
N ARG A 76 -30.86 -19.71 0.18
CA ARG A 76 -29.97 -19.40 -0.94
C ARG A 76 -29.45 -17.96 -0.89
N THR A 77 -30.28 -17.01 -0.48
CA THR A 77 -29.89 -15.59 -0.33
C THR A 77 -28.91 -15.41 0.85
N VAL A 78 -29.18 -16.07 1.98
CA VAL A 78 -28.27 -16.07 3.14
C VAL A 78 -26.93 -16.74 2.82
N MET A 79 -26.92 -17.87 2.10
CA MET A 79 -25.69 -18.54 1.63
C MET A 79 -24.90 -17.69 0.62
N THR A 80 -25.59 -16.93 -0.23
CA THR A 80 -24.94 -15.99 -1.17
C THR A 80 -24.35 -14.78 -0.44
N HIS A 81 -24.88 -14.41 0.72
CA HIS A 81 -24.31 -13.37 1.58
C HIS A 81 -23.19 -13.89 2.48
N LEU A 82 -23.28 -15.12 3.01
CA LEU A 82 -22.18 -15.75 3.76
C LEU A 82 -20.94 -16.02 2.88
N SER A 83 -21.12 -16.30 1.58
CA SER A 83 -19.99 -16.35 0.63
C SER A 83 -19.41 -14.96 0.30
N ARG A 84 -20.14 -13.86 0.52
CA ARG A 84 -19.57 -12.50 0.53
C ARG A 84 -18.84 -12.20 1.83
N VAL A 85 -19.33 -12.70 2.97
CA VAL A 85 -18.64 -12.62 4.27
C VAL A 85 -17.33 -13.42 4.26
N GLY A 86 -17.28 -14.61 3.65
CA GLY A 86 -16.03 -15.35 3.46
C GLY A 86 -14.98 -14.61 2.62
N ARG A 87 -15.43 -13.86 1.60
CA ARG A 87 -14.55 -12.96 0.83
C ARG A 87 -14.09 -11.74 1.63
N ALA A 88 -14.97 -11.18 2.47
CA ALA A 88 -14.60 -10.10 3.38
C ALA A 88 -13.57 -10.56 4.43
N PHE A 89 -13.70 -11.79 4.95
CA PHE A 89 -12.69 -12.38 5.85
C PHE A 89 -11.32 -12.57 5.17
N GLY A 90 -11.29 -12.95 3.89
CA GLY A 90 -10.05 -13.02 3.11
C GLY A 90 -9.39 -11.67 2.85
N ALA A 91 -10.15 -10.57 2.86
CA ALA A 91 -9.63 -9.22 2.74
C ALA A 91 -9.02 -8.67 4.04
N ILE A 92 -9.51 -9.15 5.19
CA ILE A 92 -9.18 -8.66 6.54
C ILE A 92 -7.90 -9.34 7.07
N ALA A 93 -7.71 -10.62 6.77
CA ALA A 93 -6.47 -11.34 7.08
C ALA A 93 -6.12 -12.29 5.93
N PRO A 94 -5.45 -11.78 4.87
CA PRO A 94 -5.09 -12.58 3.69
C PRO A 94 -4.33 -13.86 4.06
N HIS A 95 -3.46 -13.75 5.07
CA HIS A 95 -2.66 -14.84 5.62
C HIS A 95 -3.45 -15.89 6.44
N LEU A 96 -4.73 -15.64 6.75
CA LEU A 96 -5.61 -16.65 7.38
C LEU A 96 -6.48 -17.35 6.33
N ALA A 97 -6.86 -16.64 5.26
CA ALA A 97 -7.66 -17.22 4.18
C ALA A 97 -6.83 -18.14 3.27
N LEU A 98 -5.58 -17.77 2.94
CA LEU A 98 -4.70 -18.58 2.11
C LEU A 98 -4.26 -19.87 2.86
N ARG A 99 -3.96 -19.79 4.16
CA ARG A 99 -3.75 -20.97 5.05
C ARG A 99 -4.90 -21.98 5.07
N GLN A 100 -6.15 -21.54 4.93
CA GLN A 100 -7.31 -22.45 4.92
C GLN A 100 -7.50 -23.21 3.60
N ALA A 101 -6.91 -22.72 2.50
CA ALA A 101 -7.04 -23.31 1.17
C ALA A 101 -6.03 -24.44 0.87
N GLY A 102 -5.19 -24.82 1.83
CA GLY A 102 -4.11 -25.79 1.60
C GLY A 102 -3.04 -25.28 0.63
N GLN A 103 -2.91 -23.96 0.52
CA GLN A 103 -2.00 -23.28 -0.39
C GLN A 103 -0.54 -23.46 0.04
N VAL A 104 0.36 -23.30 -0.94
CA VAL A 104 1.81 -23.38 -0.77
C VAL A 104 2.25 -22.44 0.36
N VAL A 105 2.82 -23.02 1.42
CA VAL A 105 3.33 -22.28 2.57
C VAL A 105 4.33 -21.22 2.08
N GLY A 106 4.22 -19.99 2.58
CA GLY A 106 5.05 -18.85 2.18
C GLY A 106 4.49 -17.97 1.05
N LEU A 107 3.44 -18.34 0.30
CA LEU A 107 2.82 -17.44 -0.70
C LEU A 107 2.31 -16.13 -0.09
N GLU A 108 1.77 -16.23 1.13
CA GLU A 108 1.23 -15.11 1.91
C GLU A 108 2.24 -13.98 2.11
N PHE A 109 3.51 -14.33 2.33
CA PHE A 109 4.60 -13.37 2.46
C PHE A 109 4.75 -12.52 1.20
N PHE A 110 4.76 -13.15 0.02
CA PHE A 110 4.96 -12.43 -1.23
C PHE A 110 3.76 -11.56 -1.60
N VAL A 111 2.54 -12.03 -1.33
CA VAL A 111 1.32 -11.22 -1.48
C VAL A 111 1.39 -10.01 -0.55
N ASP A 112 1.78 -10.21 0.72
CA ASP A 112 1.93 -9.13 1.68
C ASP A 112 2.99 -8.12 1.26
N VAL A 113 4.15 -8.57 0.77
CA VAL A 113 5.20 -7.67 0.25
C VAL A 113 4.72 -6.90 -0.97
N VAL A 114 4.08 -7.55 -1.94
CA VAL A 114 3.55 -6.89 -3.14
C VAL A 114 2.53 -5.84 -2.76
N VAL A 115 1.56 -6.21 -1.93
CA VAL A 115 0.44 -5.35 -1.57
C VAL A 115 0.88 -4.24 -0.62
N SER A 116 1.81 -4.49 0.31
CA SER A 116 2.24 -3.52 1.32
C SER A 116 3.39 -2.63 0.88
N GLY A 117 4.30 -3.15 0.04
CA GLY A 117 5.57 -2.50 -0.25
C GLY A 117 6.50 -2.48 0.96
N THR A 118 6.29 -3.41 1.90
CA THR A 118 7.07 -3.57 3.14
C THR A 118 7.34 -5.05 3.41
N VAL A 119 8.28 -5.34 4.30
CA VAL A 119 8.61 -6.69 4.77
C VAL A 119 8.34 -6.72 6.27
N LEU A 120 7.37 -7.50 6.75
CA LEU A 120 6.95 -7.48 8.16
C LEU A 120 6.65 -6.05 8.70
N GLY A 121 6.15 -5.16 7.84
CA GLY A 121 5.84 -3.78 8.17
C GLY A 121 7.02 -2.80 8.10
N VAL A 122 8.26 -3.26 7.90
CA VAL A 122 9.43 -2.39 7.67
C VAL A 122 9.64 -2.14 6.17
N GLY A 123 9.96 -0.89 5.82
CA GLY A 123 10.11 -0.42 4.45
C GLY A 123 11.17 0.68 4.30
N LEU A 124 10.76 1.84 3.81
CA LEU A 124 11.67 2.88 3.29
C LEU A 124 12.01 3.97 4.28
N GLU A 125 11.50 3.83 5.48
CA GLU A 125 11.62 4.86 6.50
C GLU A 125 12.46 4.38 7.67
N GLU A 126 12.62 3.07 7.76
CA GLU A 126 13.30 2.37 8.82
C GLU A 126 14.81 2.46 8.63
N SER A 127 15.48 2.80 9.73
CA SER A 127 16.91 2.72 9.87
C SER A 127 17.39 1.27 9.81
N PRO A 128 18.69 1.04 9.57
CA PRO A 128 19.24 -0.31 9.57
C PRO A 128 18.97 -1.07 10.87
N ASP A 129 18.96 -0.37 12.00
CA ASP A 129 18.78 -0.99 13.32
C ASP A 129 17.32 -1.37 13.55
N GLU A 130 16.36 -0.52 13.17
CA GLU A 130 14.93 -0.87 13.21
C GLU A 130 14.59 -2.07 12.31
N VAL A 131 15.22 -2.18 11.13
CA VAL A 131 15.07 -3.37 10.28
C VAL A 131 15.68 -4.62 10.94
N ALA A 132 16.82 -4.48 11.63
CA ALA A 132 17.43 -5.59 12.37
C ALA A 132 16.64 -5.99 13.62
N ASP A 133 15.89 -5.08 14.24
CA ASP A 133 15.00 -5.41 15.36
C ASP A 133 13.82 -6.30 14.91
N VAL A 134 13.35 -6.11 13.67
CA VAL A 134 12.23 -6.87 13.10
C VAL A 134 12.69 -8.17 12.42
N LEU A 135 13.75 -8.10 11.62
CA LEU A 135 14.30 -9.25 10.89
C LEU A 135 15.37 -10.00 11.70
N GLY A 136 15.75 -9.54 12.88
CA GLY A 136 16.85 -10.12 13.64
C GLY A 136 18.23 -9.69 13.16
N SER A 137 19.26 -10.08 13.91
CA SER A 137 20.65 -9.63 13.72
C SER A 137 21.47 -10.52 12.78
N ASP A 138 20.88 -11.54 12.16
CA ASP A 138 21.58 -12.46 11.25
C ASP A 138 21.49 -11.92 9.81
N PHE A 139 22.47 -11.11 9.44
CA PHE A 139 22.60 -10.54 8.09
C PHE A 139 24.08 -10.46 7.66
N ALA A 140 24.30 -10.57 6.34
CA ALA A 140 25.56 -10.17 5.74
C ALA A 140 25.52 -8.66 5.46
N GLU A 141 26.57 -7.93 5.82
CA GLU A 141 26.67 -6.47 5.62
C GLU A 141 27.72 -6.14 4.55
N ASN A 142 27.33 -5.34 3.56
CA ASN A 142 28.25 -4.67 2.64
C ASN A 142 28.11 -3.16 2.81
N ARG A 143 29.18 -2.48 3.18
CA ARG A 143 29.14 -1.07 3.58
C ARG A 143 30.27 -0.27 2.96
N ASP A 144 29.93 0.90 2.43
CA ASP A 144 30.89 1.91 2.01
C ASP A 144 30.63 3.28 2.67
N ARG A 145 31.22 4.35 2.14
CA ARG A 145 31.07 5.70 2.69
C ARG A 145 29.66 6.27 2.52
N ALA A 146 28.93 5.91 1.49
CA ALA A 146 27.64 6.49 1.13
C ALA A 146 26.50 5.46 1.02
N GLY A 147 26.83 4.17 0.93
CA GLY A 147 25.90 3.06 0.79
C GLY A 147 26.08 2.00 1.88
N LEU A 148 24.97 1.35 2.21
CA LEU A 148 24.90 0.20 3.11
C LEU A 148 23.91 -0.79 2.51
N LEU A 149 24.30 -2.05 2.44
CA LEU A 149 23.43 -3.16 2.06
C LEU A 149 23.47 -4.20 3.19
N ARG A 150 22.30 -4.65 3.62
CA ARG A 150 22.16 -5.81 4.52
C ARG A 150 21.36 -6.90 3.81
N ASP A 151 21.94 -8.08 3.72
CA ASP A 151 21.34 -9.28 3.12
C ASP A 151 20.92 -10.24 4.24
N TYR A 152 19.61 -10.43 4.41
CA TYR A 152 18.96 -11.33 5.36
C TYR A 152 18.60 -12.68 4.70
N GLY A 153 19.32 -13.06 3.64
CA GLY A 153 19.11 -14.28 2.86
C GLY A 153 18.09 -14.08 1.74
N LEU A 154 16.80 -14.03 2.12
CA LEU A 154 15.69 -13.83 1.17
C LEU A 154 15.44 -12.36 0.88
N VAL A 155 15.82 -11.46 1.79
CA VAL A 155 15.51 -10.03 1.71
C VAL A 155 16.80 -9.21 1.82
N GLU A 156 16.99 -8.29 0.89
CA GLU A 156 18.10 -7.33 0.89
C GLU A 156 17.54 -5.93 1.09
N PHE A 157 18.07 -5.19 2.06
CA PHE A 157 17.80 -3.77 2.22
C PHE A 157 19.02 -2.95 1.81
N VAL A 158 18.76 -1.80 1.20
CA VAL A 158 19.78 -0.84 0.76
C VAL A 158 19.48 0.52 1.38
N TRP A 159 20.46 1.09 2.03
CA TRP A 159 20.43 2.45 2.55
C TRP A 159 21.51 3.30 1.88
N THR A 160 21.24 4.60 1.84
CA THR A 160 22.21 5.61 1.47
C THR A 160 22.32 6.65 2.57
N ARG A 161 23.45 7.36 2.61
CA ARG A 161 23.60 8.53 3.46
C ARG A 161 24.24 9.66 2.68
N HIS A 162 23.73 10.86 2.87
CA HIS A 162 24.35 12.05 2.29
C HIS A 162 25.70 12.33 2.96
N PRO A 163 26.67 12.92 2.24
CA PRO A 163 27.90 13.42 2.83
C PRO A 163 27.61 14.33 4.03
N GLY A 164 28.22 14.04 5.18
CA GLY A 164 28.02 14.80 6.42
C GLY A 164 26.80 14.38 7.26
N SER A 165 25.87 13.58 6.71
CA SER A 165 24.79 13.00 7.52
C SER A 165 25.29 11.83 8.35
N ARG A 166 24.81 11.74 9.60
CA ARG A 166 25.00 10.56 10.46
C ARG A 166 23.91 9.52 10.28
N THR A 167 22.78 9.89 9.68
CA THR A 167 21.60 9.02 9.52
C THR A 167 21.60 8.33 8.17
N TRP A 168 21.33 7.03 8.19
CA TRP A 168 21.04 6.24 7.01
C TRP A 168 19.59 6.47 6.58
N GLN A 169 19.36 6.50 5.27
CA GLN A 169 18.03 6.58 4.68
C GLN A 169 17.84 5.36 3.78
N ALA A 170 16.78 4.60 4.00
CA ALA A 170 16.49 3.46 3.16
C ALA A 170 16.20 3.94 1.73
N ASN A 171 16.87 3.31 0.78
CA ASN A 171 16.72 3.55 -0.65
C ASN A 171 15.77 2.51 -1.28
N GLY A 172 15.68 1.33 -0.68
CA GLY A 172 14.78 0.27 -1.10
C GLY A 172 15.15 -1.08 -0.49
N PHE A 173 14.33 -2.08 -0.77
CA PHE A 173 14.64 -3.48 -0.53
C PHE A 173 14.30 -4.32 -1.76
N THR A 174 14.83 -5.54 -1.79
CA THR A 174 14.49 -6.57 -2.76
C THR A 174 14.32 -7.91 -2.07
N VAL A 175 13.21 -8.57 -2.34
CA VAL A 175 12.95 -9.97 -2.03
C VAL A 175 13.49 -10.81 -3.18
N GLN A 176 14.48 -11.65 -2.91
CA GLN A 176 15.20 -12.46 -3.87
C GLN A 176 14.54 -13.84 -4.04
N ALA A 177 13.34 -13.88 -4.61
CA ALA A 177 12.53 -15.11 -4.74
C ALA A 177 13.25 -16.25 -5.50
N HIS A 178 14.15 -15.94 -6.43
CA HIS A 178 14.98 -16.94 -7.12
C HIS A 178 15.93 -17.72 -6.17
N ARG A 179 16.15 -17.24 -4.94
CA ARG A 179 16.98 -17.89 -3.93
C ARG A 179 16.23 -18.91 -3.06
N LEU A 180 14.90 -19.04 -3.20
CA LEU A 180 14.05 -19.92 -2.38
C LEU A 180 14.55 -21.37 -2.27
N GLY A 181 15.27 -21.88 -3.29
CA GLY A 181 15.83 -23.24 -3.27
C GLY A 181 17.21 -23.37 -2.60
N SER A 182 17.86 -22.27 -2.20
CA SER A 182 19.28 -22.25 -1.83
C SER A 182 19.64 -21.44 -0.58
N VAL A 183 18.68 -20.78 0.07
CA VAL A 183 18.94 -19.97 1.28
C VAL A 183 18.31 -20.57 2.53
N THR A 184 18.96 -20.31 3.66
CA THR A 184 18.33 -20.44 4.96
C THR A 184 17.39 -19.26 5.16
N PHE A 185 16.16 -19.53 5.57
CA PHE A 185 15.18 -18.48 5.81
C PHE A 185 15.39 -17.82 7.17
N ASN A 186 15.17 -16.53 7.20
CA ASN A 186 15.13 -15.77 8.43
C ASN A 186 14.03 -16.30 9.36
N GLN A 187 14.36 -16.54 10.65
CA GLN A 187 13.42 -17.13 11.59
C GLN A 187 12.15 -16.29 11.78
N ALA A 188 12.25 -14.95 11.75
CA ALA A 188 11.07 -14.08 11.88
C ALA A 188 10.09 -14.27 10.72
N LEU A 189 10.59 -14.50 9.50
CA LEU A 189 9.75 -14.80 8.34
C LEU A 189 9.09 -16.17 8.47
N VAL A 190 9.83 -17.18 8.92
CA VAL A 190 9.31 -18.54 9.12
C VAL A 190 8.27 -18.57 10.23
N ASP A 191 8.52 -17.90 11.35
CA ASP A 191 7.59 -17.81 12.48
C ASP A 191 6.27 -17.16 12.05
N ARG A 192 6.33 -16.14 11.19
CA ARG A 192 5.14 -15.43 10.71
C ARG A 192 4.39 -16.19 9.62
N TYR A 193 5.07 -16.60 8.56
CA TYR A 193 4.43 -17.10 7.33
C TYR A 193 4.54 -18.62 7.13
N GLY A 194 5.35 -19.30 7.95
CA GLY A 194 5.64 -20.73 7.82
C GLY A 194 6.82 -21.01 6.89
N GLU A 195 7.02 -22.28 6.55
CA GLU A 195 8.06 -22.71 5.61
C GLU A 195 7.81 -22.15 4.20
N PHE A 196 8.88 -21.91 3.45
CA PHE A 196 8.77 -21.43 2.07
C PHE A 196 8.95 -22.58 1.09
N GLY A 197 8.16 -22.56 0.00
CA GLY A 197 8.39 -23.41 -1.16
C GLY A 197 9.74 -23.11 -1.83
N ARG A 198 10.20 -24.02 -2.70
CA ARG A 198 11.48 -23.86 -3.43
C ARG A 198 11.42 -22.87 -4.60
N ARG A 199 10.22 -22.55 -5.08
CA ARG A 199 9.93 -21.68 -6.23
C ARG A 199 8.62 -20.93 -5.95
N LEU A 200 8.45 -19.78 -6.60
CA LEU A 200 7.23 -18.99 -6.54
C LEU A 200 6.70 -18.78 -7.95
N SER A 201 5.56 -19.40 -8.27
CA SER A 201 4.93 -19.19 -9.58
C SER A 201 4.33 -17.79 -9.66
N PHE A 202 4.59 -17.07 -10.75
CA PHE A 202 3.97 -15.76 -10.97
C PHE A 202 2.45 -15.88 -11.08
N ARG A 203 1.94 -16.94 -11.72
CA ARG A 203 0.49 -17.17 -11.87
C ARG A 203 -0.21 -17.31 -10.51
N GLU A 204 0.44 -17.95 -9.54
CA GLU A 204 -0.13 -18.12 -8.19
C GLU A 204 -0.10 -16.80 -7.41
N LEU A 205 0.99 -16.03 -7.52
CA LEU A 205 1.09 -14.70 -6.93
C LEU A 205 0.05 -13.74 -7.52
N ASP A 206 -0.05 -13.67 -8.85
CA ASP A 206 -0.98 -12.79 -9.57
C ASP A 206 -2.44 -13.12 -9.24
N ALA A 207 -2.80 -14.41 -9.22
CA ALA A 207 -4.13 -14.84 -8.81
C ALA A 207 -4.45 -14.45 -7.35
N ALA A 208 -3.51 -14.64 -6.42
CA ALA A 208 -3.73 -14.30 -5.02
C ALA A 208 -3.83 -12.79 -4.78
N VAL A 209 -3.06 -11.98 -5.52
CA VAL A 209 -3.16 -10.51 -5.52
C VAL A 209 -4.49 -10.06 -6.16
N GLY A 210 -4.92 -10.72 -7.23
CA GLY A 210 -6.20 -10.52 -7.90
C GLY A 210 -7.42 -10.86 -7.02
N ASP A 211 -7.33 -11.91 -6.21
CA ASP A 211 -8.38 -12.28 -5.24
C ASP A 211 -8.58 -11.21 -4.15
N LEU A 212 -7.55 -10.41 -3.89
CA LEU A 212 -7.62 -9.21 -3.04
C LEU A 212 -8.08 -7.95 -3.82
N GLY A 213 -8.44 -8.08 -5.10
CA GLY A 213 -8.90 -6.96 -5.92
C GLY A 213 -7.81 -5.96 -6.29
N TYR A 214 -6.56 -6.42 -6.36
CA TYR A 214 -5.43 -5.68 -6.90
C TYR A 214 -5.06 -6.23 -8.28
N ASP A 215 -4.41 -5.40 -9.10
CA ASP A 215 -4.01 -5.75 -10.46
C ASP A 215 -2.51 -5.47 -10.63
N LEU A 216 -1.77 -6.49 -11.09
CA LEU A 216 -0.35 -6.37 -11.40
C LEU A 216 -0.19 -5.98 -12.86
N ARG A 217 0.22 -4.73 -13.09
CA ARG A 217 0.34 -4.21 -14.45
C ARG A 217 1.68 -4.58 -15.06
N GLU A 218 1.67 -5.24 -16.21
CA GLU A 218 2.89 -5.42 -17.01
C GLU A 218 3.41 -4.07 -17.53
N ILE A 219 4.70 -3.81 -17.35
CA ILE A 219 5.34 -2.52 -17.66
C ILE A 219 6.50 -2.61 -18.66
N SER A 220 6.93 -3.81 -19.04
CA SER A 220 7.91 -4.00 -20.11
C SER A 220 7.79 -5.39 -20.70
N ASP A 221 8.30 -5.56 -21.92
CA ASP A 221 8.38 -6.85 -22.61
C ASP A 221 9.30 -7.86 -21.89
N SER A 222 9.94 -7.46 -20.80
CA SER A 222 10.85 -8.28 -19.97
C SER A 222 10.14 -8.95 -18.79
N GLN A 223 8.82 -9.20 -18.90
CA GLN A 223 8.00 -9.84 -17.86
C GLN A 223 8.12 -9.14 -16.50
N GLN A 224 8.01 -7.81 -16.52
CA GLN A 224 8.04 -6.97 -15.33
C GLN A 224 6.64 -6.47 -15.00
N PHE A 225 6.21 -6.69 -13.78
CA PHE A 225 4.88 -6.35 -13.30
C PHE A 225 4.98 -5.35 -12.15
N TRP A 226 4.17 -4.30 -12.19
CA TRP A 226 4.21 -3.20 -11.25
C TRP A 226 2.87 -2.99 -10.57
N PHE A 227 2.92 -2.80 -9.26
CA PHE A 227 1.77 -2.40 -8.47
C PHE A 227 1.99 -0.97 -7.96
N ALA A 228 1.14 -0.05 -8.42
CA ALA A 228 1.36 1.38 -8.28
C ALA A 228 1.24 1.86 -6.82
N GLU A 229 0.27 1.31 -6.09
CA GLU A 229 -0.11 1.75 -4.76
C GLU A 229 0.96 1.42 -3.71
N ALA A 230 1.64 0.28 -3.86
CA ALA A 230 2.78 -0.10 -3.02
C ALA A 230 4.13 0.26 -3.65
N GLN A 231 4.13 0.73 -4.90
CA GLN A 231 5.32 0.93 -5.70
C GLN A 231 6.19 -0.34 -5.73
N THR A 232 5.59 -1.51 -5.90
CA THR A 232 6.34 -2.78 -5.94
C THR A 232 6.58 -3.20 -7.39
N LEU A 233 7.79 -3.62 -7.69
CA LEU A 233 8.16 -4.23 -8.98
C LEU A 233 8.41 -5.72 -8.78
N THR A 234 7.64 -6.54 -9.47
CA THR A 234 7.83 -7.98 -9.58
C THR A 234 8.50 -8.30 -10.91
N VAL A 235 9.66 -8.95 -10.85
CA VAL A 235 10.38 -9.45 -12.03
C VAL A 235 10.10 -10.94 -12.17
N VAL A 236 9.73 -11.38 -13.38
CA VAL A 236 9.39 -12.78 -13.68
C VAL A 236 10.37 -13.35 -14.70
N THR A 237 10.78 -14.60 -14.50
CA THR A 237 11.64 -15.36 -15.41
C THR A 237 11.09 -16.78 -15.52
N ASP A 238 10.87 -17.28 -16.73
CA ASP A 238 10.38 -18.64 -16.99
C ASP A 238 9.06 -18.98 -16.26
N GLY A 239 8.19 -17.98 -16.06
CA GLY A 239 6.90 -18.13 -15.38
C GLY A 239 6.96 -18.08 -13.84
N ASP A 240 8.16 -17.92 -13.28
CA ASP A 240 8.36 -17.76 -11.83
C ASP A 240 8.81 -16.36 -11.47
N VAL A 241 8.47 -15.96 -10.26
CA VAL A 241 8.94 -14.71 -9.68
C VAL A 241 10.43 -14.82 -9.38
N TRP A 242 11.21 -13.96 -10.02
CA TRP A 242 12.64 -13.83 -9.80
C TRP A 242 12.94 -12.94 -8.59
N SER A 243 12.28 -11.78 -8.51
CA SER A 243 12.44 -10.84 -7.40
C SER A 243 11.25 -9.90 -7.25
N ILE A 244 11.10 -9.31 -6.06
CA ILE A 244 10.11 -8.25 -5.77
C ILE A 244 10.84 -7.10 -5.08
N SER A 245 10.77 -5.88 -5.61
CA SER A 245 11.51 -4.72 -5.07
C SER A 245 10.59 -3.54 -4.73
N ALA A 246 10.92 -2.79 -3.68
CA ALA A 246 10.24 -1.54 -3.31
C ALA A 246 11.22 -0.50 -2.71
N PRO A 247 11.01 0.82 -2.94
CA PRO A 247 10.06 1.34 -3.88
C PRO A 247 10.61 1.13 -5.29
N HIS A 248 9.71 0.91 -6.22
CA HIS A 248 9.94 1.10 -7.62
C HIS A 248 9.06 2.28 -8.06
N PRO A 249 9.56 3.53 -7.91
CA PRO A 249 8.75 4.70 -8.18
C PRO A 249 8.31 4.70 -9.65
N ALA A 250 7.12 5.25 -9.88
CA ALA A 250 6.48 5.24 -11.19
C ALA A 250 7.35 5.92 -12.28
N GLU A 251 8.21 6.86 -11.89
CA GLU A 251 9.27 7.45 -12.71
C GLU A 251 10.20 6.40 -13.36
N ARG A 252 10.66 5.41 -12.58
CA ARG A 252 11.54 4.34 -13.09
C ARG A 252 10.78 3.38 -14.00
N VAL A 253 9.51 3.13 -13.71
CA VAL A 253 8.61 2.33 -14.55
C VAL A 253 8.43 2.98 -15.93
N ALA A 254 8.15 4.29 -15.94
CA ALA A 254 8.05 5.06 -17.17
C ALA A 254 9.38 5.09 -17.94
N ALA A 255 10.52 5.02 -17.25
CA ALA A 255 11.83 4.95 -17.89
C ALA A 255 12.08 3.66 -18.64
N ALA A 256 11.61 2.53 -18.12
CA ALA A 256 11.75 1.24 -18.79
C ALA A 256 11.02 1.24 -20.15
N THR A 257 9.79 1.77 -20.18
CA THR A 257 8.97 1.88 -21.41
C THR A 257 9.50 2.90 -22.42
N LEU A 258 10.16 3.97 -21.95
CA LEU A 258 10.58 5.10 -22.79
C LEU A 258 12.11 5.24 -22.94
N SER A 259 12.87 4.19 -22.61
CA SER A 259 14.34 4.24 -22.54
C SER A 259 15.01 4.76 -23.83
N GLY A 260 14.48 4.41 -25.00
CA GLY A 260 14.94 4.89 -26.31
C GLY A 260 14.71 6.38 -26.59
N GLN A 261 13.89 7.07 -25.78
CA GLN A 261 13.50 8.47 -26.00
C GLN A 261 14.31 9.46 -25.15
N ARG A 262 15.31 9.01 -24.38
CA ARG A 262 16.00 9.84 -23.37
C ARG A 262 16.59 11.12 -23.94
N ARG A 263 17.25 11.03 -25.09
CA ARG A 263 17.85 12.20 -25.77
C ARG A 263 16.77 13.19 -26.19
N SER A 264 15.73 12.73 -26.88
CA SER A 264 14.61 13.57 -27.31
C SER A 264 13.86 14.22 -26.13
N ALA A 265 13.66 13.47 -25.04
CA ALA A 265 13.04 14.01 -23.83
C ALA A 265 13.90 15.10 -23.18
N ARG A 266 15.22 14.87 -23.10
CA ARG A 266 16.18 15.86 -22.62
C ARG A 266 16.16 17.13 -23.47
N ASP A 267 16.26 17.01 -24.80
CA ASP A 267 16.30 18.18 -25.70
C ASP A 267 15.01 19.00 -25.60
N ALA A 268 13.86 18.31 -25.49
CA ALA A 268 12.58 18.95 -25.25
C ALA A 268 12.51 19.70 -23.90
N LEU A 269 13.09 19.14 -22.85
CA LEU A 269 13.13 19.77 -21.53
C LEU A 269 14.08 20.97 -21.49
N VAL A 270 15.24 20.89 -22.15
CA VAL A 270 16.15 22.04 -22.30
C VAL A 270 15.44 23.18 -23.00
N HIS A 271 14.71 22.88 -24.09
CA HIS A 271 13.90 23.88 -24.78
C HIS A 271 12.84 24.52 -23.86
N LEU A 272 12.17 23.73 -23.01
CA LEU A 272 11.19 24.26 -22.06
C LEU A 272 11.78 25.27 -21.07
N LEU A 273 13.05 25.14 -20.68
CA LEU A 273 13.69 26.10 -19.78
C LEU A 273 13.74 27.51 -20.39
N ASP A 274 13.87 27.61 -21.71
CA ASP A 274 14.02 28.88 -22.43
C ASP A 274 12.67 29.52 -22.81
N LEU A 275 11.55 28.85 -22.48
CA LEU A 275 10.19 29.34 -22.71
C LEU A 275 9.62 30.02 -21.47
N ASP A 276 8.77 31.04 -21.67
CA ASP A 276 7.93 31.59 -20.61
C ASP A 276 6.80 30.62 -20.18
N GLU A 277 6.13 30.88 -19.07
CA GLU A 277 5.09 29.99 -18.52
C GLU A 277 3.97 29.68 -19.52
N HIS A 278 3.47 30.68 -20.23
CA HIS A 278 2.39 30.52 -21.20
C HIS A 278 2.85 29.70 -22.43
N GLN A 279 4.08 29.94 -22.89
CA GLN A 279 4.71 29.16 -23.96
C GLN A 279 4.93 27.70 -23.54
N ARG A 280 5.38 27.44 -22.29
CA ARG A 280 5.51 26.08 -21.75
C ARG A 280 4.15 25.36 -21.71
N GLY A 281 3.09 26.04 -21.26
CA GLY A 281 1.73 25.50 -21.28
C GLY A 281 1.29 25.06 -22.69
N ARG A 282 1.38 25.97 -23.68
CA ARG A 282 1.07 25.65 -25.09
C ARG A 282 1.98 24.57 -25.68
N TRP A 283 3.21 24.44 -25.19
CA TRP A 283 4.12 23.38 -25.60
C TRP A 283 3.62 22.02 -25.09
N LEU A 284 3.23 21.93 -23.81
CA LEU A 284 2.66 20.71 -23.23
C LEU A 284 1.41 20.26 -23.98
N ASP A 285 0.46 21.17 -24.21
CA ASP A 285 -0.81 20.85 -24.84
C ASP A 285 -0.64 20.28 -26.27
N ARG A 286 0.44 20.68 -26.96
CA ARG A 286 0.76 20.16 -28.30
C ARG A 286 1.53 18.84 -28.31
N ARG A 287 2.30 18.54 -27.26
CA ARG A 287 3.29 17.45 -27.24
C ARG A 287 2.90 16.29 -26.35
N GLN A 288 1.93 16.47 -25.46
CA GLN A 288 1.42 15.40 -24.62
C GLN A 288 0.67 14.38 -25.50
N PRO A 289 1.05 13.08 -25.48
CA PRO A 289 0.44 12.07 -26.36
C PRO A 289 -1.06 11.88 -26.11
N SER A 290 -1.47 11.93 -24.84
CA SER A 290 -2.86 11.99 -24.42
C SER A 290 -3.00 12.81 -23.13
N PRO A 291 -4.14 13.46 -22.88
CA PRO A 291 -4.33 14.35 -21.73
C PRO A 291 -4.02 13.73 -20.35
N ARG A 292 -3.98 12.39 -20.25
CA ARG A 292 -3.70 11.66 -19.00
C ARG A 292 -2.62 10.59 -19.12
N ASP A 293 -1.68 10.75 -20.07
CA ASP A 293 -0.54 9.83 -20.17
C ASP A 293 0.44 10.04 -18.98
N VAL A 294 0.16 9.38 -17.85
CA VAL A 294 0.93 9.47 -16.61
C VAL A 294 2.40 9.07 -16.84
N ASN A 295 2.66 8.08 -17.69
CA ASN A 295 4.02 7.60 -17.97
C ASN A 295 4.86 8.68 -18.66
N TRP A 296 4.28 9.40 -19.62
CA TRP A 296 4.98 10.52 -20.27
C TRP A 296 5.40 11.61 -19.27
N TRP A 297 4.54 11.94 -18.31
CA TRP A 297 4.84 12.91 -17.25
C TRP A 297 5.94 12.44 -16.31
N LEU A 298 5.79 11.22 -15.77
CA LEU A 298 6.73 10.61 -14.85
C LEU A 298 8.13 10.47 -15.48
N TYR A 299 8.20 10.08 -16.75
CA TYR A 299 9.47 9.98 -17.46
C TYR A 299 10.19 11.32 -17.57
N ARG A 300 9.45 12.40 -17.87
CA ARG A 300 10.02 13.74 -17.90
C ARG A 300 10.52 14.20 -16.53
N LEU A 301 9.73 13.94 -15.48
CA LEU A 301 10.15 14.22 -14.10
C LEU A 301 11.44 13.46 -13.73
N LEU A 302 11.58 12.21 -14.20
CA LEU A 302 12.81 11.44 -14.03
C LEU A 302 13.99 12.08 -14.77
N VAL A 303 13.82 12.46 -16.03
CA VAL A 303 14.90 13.09 -16.81
C VAL A 303 15.35 14.40 -16.17
N ILE A 304 14.41 15.23 -15.66
CA ILE A 304 14.76 16.43 -14.88
C ILE A 304 15.54 16.05 -13.62
N HIS A 305 15.06 15.06 -12.86
CA HIS A 305 15.74 14.62 -11.63
C HIS A 305 17.16 14.12 -11.90
N GLN A 306 17.38 13.35 -12.96
CA GLN A 306 18.72 12.91 -13.37
C GLN A 306 19.64 14.10 -13.67
N HIS A 307 19.12 15.16 -14.32
CA HIS A 307 19.90 16.38 -14.56
C HIS A 307 20.25 17.15 -13.29
N LEU A 308 19.41 17.08 -12.26
CA LEU A 308 19.67 17.76 -10.99
C LEU A 308 20.79 17.10 -10.17
N GLN A 309 21.08 15.82 -10.41
CA GLN A 309 22.22 15.12 -9.79
C GLN A 309 23.56 15.65 -10.30
N ASP A 310 23.61 16.20 -11.51
CA ASP A 310 24.82 16.80 -12.06
C ASP A 310 25.01 18.24 -11.55
N PRO A 311 26.24 18.68 -11.24
CA PRO A 311 26.55 20.09 -11.04
C PRO A 311 26.27 20.86 -12.33
N SER A 312 25.18 21.64 -12.35
CA SER A 312 24.77 22.45 -13.49
C SER A 312 24.63 23.91 -13.08
N PRO A 313 25.12 24.88 -13.88
CA PRO A 313 24.89 26.29 -13.63
C PRO A 313 23.41 26.67 -13.70
N ARG A 314 22.58 25.86 -14.39
CA ARG A 314 21.12 26.05 -14.51
C ARG A 314 20.32 25.24 -13.47
N ARG A 315 20.94 24.81 -12.36
CA ARG A 315 20.27 23.96 -11.35
C ARG A 315 18.97 24.59 -10.85
N VAL A 316 18.96 25.91 -10.63
CA VAL A 316 17.76 26.66 -10.22
C VAL A 316 16.65 26.53 -11.26
N ASP A 317 16.91 26.82 -12.54
CA ASP A 317 15.92 26.69 -13.62
C ASP A 317 15.31 25.28 -13.69
N TRP A 318 16.13 24.24 -13.47
CA TRP A 318 15.67 22.85 -13.47
C TRP A 318 14.78 22.52 -12.25
N VAL A 319 15.08 23.09 -11.08
CA VAL A 319 14.25 22.97 -9.88
C VAL A 319 12.88 23.59 -10.11
N GLU A 320 12.86 24.82 -10.61
CA GLU A 320 11.62 25.53 -10.95
C GLU A 320 10.82 24.78 -12.01
N LEU A 321 11.47 24.28 -13.07
CA LEU A 321 10.81 23.49 -14.10
C LEU A 321 10.20 22.21 -13.53
N LYS A 322 10.88 21.51 -12.61
CA LYS A 322 10.33 20.29 -12.00
C LYS A 322 9.10 20.60 -11.15
N LEU A 323 9.15 21.63 -10.32
CA LEU A 323 8.00 22.06 -9.51
C LEU A 323 6.82 22.48 -10.39
N TRP A 324 7.11 23.25 -11.44
CA TRP A 324 6.11 23.65 -12.43
C TRP A 324 5.49 22.42 -13.11
N MET A 325 6.28 21.47 -13.59
CA MET A 325 5.80 20.23 -14.20
C MET A 325 4.91 19.41 -13.24
N ILE A 326 5.27 19.29 -11.96
CA ILE A 326 4.43 18.58 -10.97
C ILE A 326 3.07 19.27 -10.81
N ARG A 327 3.04 20.60 -10.68
CA ARG A 327 1.81 21.38 -10.56
C ARG A 327 0.95 21.27 -11.83
N GLN A 328 1.56 21.38 -13.00
CA GLN A 328 0.85 21.23 -14.28
C GLN A 328 0.26 19.82 -14.46
N GLY A 329 0.93 18.79 -13.94
CA GLY A 329 0.40 17.43 -13.90
C GLY A 329 -0.85 17.33 -13.02
N ARG A 330 -0.85 17.96 -11.82
CA ARG A 330 -2.03 18.06 -10.96
C ARG A 330 -3.17 18.79 -11.66
N ASP A 331 -2.90 19.96 -12.23
CA ASP A 331 -3.94 20.82 -12.82
C ASP A 331 -4.60 20.16 -14.05
N ARG A 332 -3.91 19.21 -14.70
CA ARG A 332 -4.44 18.36 -15.79
C ARG A 332 -5.06 17.04 -15.32
N GLY A 333 -5.10 16.79 -14.01
CA GLY A 333 -5.63 15.56 -13.43
C GLY A 333 -4.78 14.32 -13.71
N VAL A 334 -3.49 14.50 -13.99
CA VAL A 334 -2.50 13.41 -14.15
C VAL A 334 -2.09 12.88 -12.78
N PHE A 335 -1.93 13.78 -11.81
CA PHE A 335 -1.62 13.44 -10.42
C PHE A 335 -2.77 13.86 -9.52
N SER A 336 -3.11 13.00 -8.56
CA SER A 336 -3.97 13.37 -7.45
C SER A 336 -3.31 14.44 -6.56
N GLU A 337 -4.11 15.05 -5.68
CA GLU A 337 -3.61 15.99 -4.68
C GLU A 337 -2.58 15.34 -3.76
N SER A 338 -2.85 14.11 -3.28
CA SER A 338 -1.91 13.35 -2.45
C SER A 338 -0.60 13.03 -3.16
N GLU A 339 -0.63 12.61 -4.43
CA GLU A 339 0.58 12.33 -5.19
C GLU A 339 1.40 13.60 -5.43
N THR A 340 0.72 14.71 -5.71
CA THR A 340 1.34 16.02 -5.90
C THR A 340 2.04 16.48 -4.62
N ALA A 341 1.36 16.40 -3.48
CA ALA A 341 1.91 16.76 -2.17
C ALA A 341 3.15 15.92 -1.84
N MET A 342 3.07 14.58 -1.99
CA MET A 342 4.22 13.70 -1.77
C MET A 342 5.39 14.03 -2.70
N LYS A 343 5.15 14.19 -4.01
CA LYS A 343 6.22 14.49 -4.98
C LYS A 343 6.91 15.82 -4.68
N ILE A 344 6.15 16.86 -4.34
CA ILE A 344 6.71 18.16 -3.94
C ILE A 344 7.49 18.01 -2.63
N ALA A 345 6.96 17.29 -1.64
CA ALA A 345 7.61 17.12 -0.35
C ALA A 345 8.95 16.37 -0.45
N TYR A 346 9.00 15.22 -1.11
CA TYR A 346 10.25 14.48 -1.31
C TYR A 346 11.25 15.31 -2.12
N PHE A 347 10.79 15.94 -3.22
CA PHE A 347 11.68 16.75 -4.06
C PHE A 347 12.26 17.95 -3.31
N THR A 348 11.43 18.68 -2.55
CA THR A 348 11.88 19.83 -1.76
C THR A 348 12.89 19.41 -0.69
N GLY A 349 12.63 18.29 0.00
CA GLY A 349 13.53 17.78 1.03
C GLY A 349 14.89 17.37 0.45
N GLU A 350 14.87 16.70 -0.72
CA GLU A 350 16.08 16.36 -1.47
C GLU A 350 16.88 17.61 -1.87
N MET A 351 16.23 18.61 -2.47
CA MET A 351 16.92 19.83 -2.94
C MET A 351 17.51 20.65 -1.80
N ARG A 352 16.85 20.73 -0.64
CA ARG A 352 17.43 21.34 0.57
C ARG A 352 18.66 20.58 1.05
N GLY A 353 18.63 19.25 1.05
CA GLY A 353 19.79 18.42 1.37
C GLY A 353 20.97 18.65 0.43
N LEU A 354 20.71 19.04 -0.82
CA LEU A 354 21.71 19.43 -1.81
C LEU A 354 22.13 20.92 -1.73
N GLY A 355 21.61 21.68 -0.77
CA GLY A 355 21.95 23.10 -0.57
C GLY A 355 21.39 24.05 -1.63
N VAL A 356 20.29 23.68 -2.31
CA VAL A 356 19.59 24.60 -3.22
C VAL A 356 18.99 25.76 -2.43
N ASP A 357 19.03 26.97 -3.02
CA ASP A 357 18.48 28.18 -2.42
C ASP A 357 17.02 27.98 -1.96
N PRO A 358 16.70 28.21 -0.68
CA PRO A 358 15.33 28.12 -0.18
C PRO A 358 14.34 29.03 -0.91
N ALA A 359 14.78 30.14 -1.51
CA ALA A 359 13.91 31.09 -2.21
C ALA A 359 13.19 30.50 -3.44
N VAL A 360 13.76 29.46 -4.06
CA VAL A 360 13.19 28.81 -5.26
C VAL A 360 12.41 27.53 -4.92
N LEU A 361 12.38 27.16 -3.64
CA LEU A 361 11.71 26.00 -3.11
C LEU A 361 10.44 26.41 -2.35
N PRO A 362 9.39 25.57 -2.32
CA PRO A 362 8.29 25.77 -1.40
C PRO A 362 8.79 25.82 0.05
N SER A 363 8.18 26.67 0.86
CA SER A 363 8.46 26.73 2.30
C SER A 363 8.07 25.42 2.98
N ALA A 364 8.68 25.13 4.14
CA ALA A 364 8.34 23.91 4.88
C ALA A 364 6.87 23.92 5.29
N ASP A 365 6.36 25.08 5.68
CA ASP A 365 4.95 25.27 6.07
C ASP A 365 4.00 24.93 4.92
N GLU A 366 4.29 25.40 3.69
CA GLU A 366 3.48 25.05 2.51
C GLU A 366 3.50 23.55 2.23
N VAL A 367 4.67 22.92 2.27
CA VAL A 367 4.82 21.48 2.03
C VAL A 367 4.06 20.66 3.06
N VAL A 368 4.28 20.93 4.36
CA VAL A 368 3.63 20.20 5.44
C VAL A 368 2.12 20.41 5.41
N ARG A 369 1.65 21.64 5.17
CA ARG A 369 0.21 21.93 5.05
C ARG A 369 -0.43 21.19 3.88
N ALA A 370 0.24 21.13 2.72
CA ALA A 370 -0.25 20.37 1.58
C ALA A 370 -0.30 18.86 1.87
N CYS A 371 0.72 18.29 2.50
CA CYS A 371 0.73 16.88 2.87
C CYS A 371 -0.38 16.54 3.87
N LEU A 372 -0.49 17.30 4.97
CA LEU A 372 -1.52 17.06 5.99
C LEU A 372 -2.94 17.30 5.46
N GLY A 373 -3.12 18.27 4.56
CA GLY A 373 -4.40 18.53 3.89
C GLY A 373 -4.84 17.42 2.94
N ALA A 374 -3.89 16.68 2.37
CA ALA A 374 -4.16 15.57 1.46
C ALA A 374 -4.35 14.21 2.16
N ILE A 375 -4.22 14.13 3.49
CA ILE A 375 -4.47 12.90 4.25
C ILE A 375 -5.98 12.61 4.20
N PRO A 376 -6.42 11.44 3.72
CA PRO A 376 -7.82 11.18 3.46
C PRO A 376 -8.60 10.69 4.70
N VAL A 377 -7.96 10.68 5.87
CA VAL A 377 -8.50 10.21 7.15
C VAL A 377 -8.13 11.19 8.25
N SER A 378 -8.97 11.31 9.26
CA SER A 378 -8.69 12.12 10.43
C SER A 378 -7.76 11.40 11.41
N LEU A 379 -7.00 12.18 12.18
CA LEU A 379 -6.15 11.66 13.25
C LEU A 379 -6.96 10.83 14.26
N ARG A 380 -8.21 11.24 14.52
CA ARG A 380 -9.11 10.57 15.47
C ARG A 380 -9.53 9.18 14.99
N GLU A 381 -9.87 9.04 13.70
CA GLU A 381 -10.28 7.75 13.13
C GLU A 381 -9.16 6.72 13.21
N VAL A 382 -7.92 7.14 12.91
CA VAL A 382 -6.76 6.25 12.98
C VAL A 382 -6.36 5.96 14.42
N ALA A 383 -6.39 6.95 15.32
CA ALA A 383 -5.98 6.77 16.71
C ALA A 383 -6.83 5.74 17.47
N THR A 384 -8.08 5.51 17.04
CA THR A 384 -8.99 4.53 17.62
C THR A 384 -8.85 3.11 17.06
N ALA A 385 -8.08 2.93 15.98
CA ALA A 385 -7.83 1.61 15.42
C ALA A 385 -6.71 0.92 16.22
N ASP A 386 -7.08 0.20 17.27
CA ASP A 386 -6.13 -0.58 18.07
C ASP A 386 -5.71 -1.89 17.37
N ASP A 387 -6.48 -2.32 16.37
CA ASP A 387 -6.24 -3.57 15.63
C ASP A 387 -6.21 -3.33 14.11
N LEU A 388 -5.00 -3.41 13.54
CA LEU A 388 -4.80 -3.31 12.09
C LEU A 388 -5.30 -4.55 11.34
N SER A 389 -5.45 -5.68 12.04
CA SER A 389 -5.92 -6.92 11.44
C SER A 389 -7.41 -6.89 11.10
N GLY A 390 -8.16 -5.88 11.55
CA GLY A 390 -9.58 -5.69 11.24
C GLY A 390 -9.87 -4.79 10.04
N LEU A 391 -8.84 -4.17 9.43
CA LEU A 391 -9.03 -3.19 8.35
C LEU A 391 -9.42 -3.87 7.04
N ASP A 392 -10.42 -3.32 6.35
CA ASP A 392 -10.68 -3.70 4.96
C ASP A 392 -9.63 -3.10 4.01
N ILE A 393 -9.63 -3.57 2.76
CA ILE A 393 -8.67 -3.16 1.73
C ILE A 393 -8.73 -1.65 1.44
N GLY A 394 -9.91 -1.05 1.50
CA GLY A 394 -10.07 0.40 1.34
C GLY A 394 -9.40 1.15 2.49
N GLN A 395 -9.64 0.72 3.73
CA GLN A 395 -9.04 1.29 4.93
C GLN A 395 -7.52 1.13 4.95
N MET A 396 -6.99 -0.03 4.55
CA MET A 396 -5.55 -0.24 4.39
C MET A 396 -4.95 0.74 3.37
N ARG A 397 -5.61 0.95 2.23
CA ARG A 397 -5.16 1.93 1.21
C ARG A 397 -5.14 3.36 1.75
N LEU A 398 -6.16 3.75 2.52
CA LEU A 398 -6.23 5.07 3.14
C LEU A 398 -5.16 5.25 4.22
N SER A 399 -4.96 4.23 5.06
CA SER A 399 -3.91 4.19 6.08
C SER A 399 -2.53 4.36 5.46
N ARG A 400 -2.22 3.61 4.41
CA ARG A 400 -0.93 3.71 3.73
C ARG A 400 -0.71 5.06 3.08
N ARG A 401 -1.74 5.61 2.45
CA ARG A 401 -1.67 6.96 1.90
C ARG A 401 -1.38 7.99 2.99
N ALA A 402 -2.03 7.86 4.15
CA ALA A 402 -1.74 8.70 5.30
C ALA A 402 -0.29 8.56 5.75
N LYS A 403 0.21 7.32 5.91
CA LYS A 403 1.61 7.03 6.30
C LYS A 403 2.59 7.71 5.37
N ASN A 404 2.46 7.49 4.07
CA ASN A 404 3.35 8.07 3.05
C ASN A 404 3.34 9.61 3.09
N LEU A 405 2.18 10.24 3.29
CA LEU A 405 2.07 11.70 3.39
C LEU A 405 2.70 12.25 4.68
N VAL A 406 2.49 11.58 5.81
CA VAL A 406 3.12 11.94 7.10
C VAL A 406 4.63 11.85 6.99
N SER A 407 5.14 10.79 6.36
CA SER A 407 6.58 10.58 6.19
C SER A 407 7.21 11.58 5.23
N ALA A 408 6.52 11.90 4.14
CA ALA A 408 6.96 12.95 3.23
C ALA A 408 7.01 14.32 3.95
N ALA A 409 6.02 14.63 4.82
CA ALA A 409 5.98 15.85 5.61
C ALA A 409 7.04 15.89 6.73
N GLN A 410 7.30 14.76 7.41
CA GLN A 410 8.24 14.63 8.53
C GLN A 410 9.64 15.14 8.17
N ARG A 411 10.07 14.97 6.91
CA ARG A 411 11.37 15.45 6.40
C ARG A 411 11.56 16.97 6.48
N HIS A 412 10.46 17.72 6.71
CA HIS A 412 10.46 19.18 6.76
C HIS A 412 10.24 19.73 8.16
N LEU A 413 9.98 18.88 9.17
CA LEU A 413 9.57 19.30 10.51
C LEU A 413 10.53 20.32 11.14
N ASP A 414 11.84 20.11 11.02
CA ASP A 414 12.87 20.98 11.60
C ASP A 414 12.93 22.38 10.97
N HIS A 415 12.21 22.58 9.86
CA HIS A 415 12.15 23.83 9.12
C HIS A 415 10.78 24.51 9.16
N VAL A 416 9.80 23.92 9.86
CA VAL A 416 8.45 24.48 10.00
C VAL A 416 8.49 25.67 10.97
N VAL A 417 7.98 26.83 10.53
CA VAL A 417 7.92 28.06 11.34
C VAL A 417 6.58 28.17 12.07
N ASP A 418 5.49 27.74 11.43
CA ASP A 418 4.16 27.66 12.02
C ASP A 418 4.10 26.61 13.15
N THR A 419 4.04 27.06 14.41
CA THR A 419 4.08 26.20 15.60
C THR A 419 2.89 25.26 15.71
N ASP A 420 1.71 25.69 15.26
CA ASP A 420 0.49 24.87 15.31
C ASP A 420 0.58 23.77 14.26
N LEU A 421 1.10 24.10 13.07
CA LEU A 421 1.35 23.13 12.02
C LEU A 421 2.39 22.08 12.44
N ALA A 422 3.50 22.51 13.06
CA ALA A 422 4.51 21.61 13.60
C ALA A 422 3.93 20.66 14.67
N THR A 423 3.08 21.18 15.56
CA THR A 423 2.40 20.41 16.59
C THR A 423 1.47 19.35 15.98
N ARG A 424 0.69 19.73 14.96
CA ARG A 424 -0.16 18.79 14.22
C ARG A 424 0.65 17.70 13.51
N LEU A 425 1.77 18.05 12.90
CA LEU A 425 2.64 17.06 12.24
C LEU A 425 3.24 16.09 13.25
N ARG A 426 3.70 16.56 14.43
CA ARG A 426 4.20 15.68 15.50
C ARG A 426 3.14 14.69 15.97
N ALA A 427 1.89 15.15 16.16
CA ALA A 427 0.80 14.25 16.53
C ALA A 427 0.59 13.14 15.49
N TRP A 428 0.67 13.44 14.19
CA TRP A 428 0.62 12.43 13.14
C TRP A 428 1.82 11.48 13.14
N ILE A 429 3.03 12.00 13.40
CA ILE A 429 4.24 11.18 13.53
C ILE A 429 4.10 10.19 14.68
N ASP A 430 3.54 10.61 15.81
CA ASP A 430 3.35 9.74 16.99
C ASP A 430 2.40 8.57 16.70
N ILE A 431 1.39 8.75 15.83
CA ILE A 431 0.49 7.67 15.43
C ILE A 431 1.01 6.86 14.24
N LYS A 432 2.03 7.35 13.52
CA LYS A 432 2.54 6.72 12.31
C LYS A 432 2.84 5.22 12.46
N PRO A 433 3.38 4.72 13.59
CA PRO A 433 3.57 3.27 13.79
C PRO A 433 2.27 2.45 13.78
N LYS A 434 1.11 3.08 14.00
CA LYS A 434 -0.23 2.49 13.90
C LYS A 434 -0.81 2.59 12.48
N LEU A 435 -0.08 3.12 11.51
CA LEU A 435 -0.49 3.13 10.11
C LEU A 435 0.11 1.92 9.38
N VAL A 436 -0.73 1.24 8.60
CA VAL A 436 -0.35 0.21 7.62
C VAL A 436 0.58 0.79 6.56
#